data_AF-A0A917R715-F1
#
_entry.id   AF-A0A917R715-F1
#
_cell.length_a   1.000
_cell.length_b   1.000
_cell.length_c   1.000
_cell.angle_alpha   90.00
_cell.angle_beta   90.00
_cell.angle_gamma   90.00
#
_symmetry.space_group_name_H-M   'P 1'
#
loop_
_entity.id
_entity.type
_entity.pdbx_description
1 polymer ?
#
loop_
_entity_poly.entity_id
_entity_poly.type
_entity_poly.pdbx_seq_one_letter_code
_entity_poly.pdbx_strand_id
1 'polypeptide(L)'
;MSTRTTSIIRSRGLSLARWVPVAAVLAETAVGAYWDLARISYVRESFDHLGYPMYFATILGGAKTAALVAILTPGHPRTKEWAYAGLVFVYGGAAVSHMAAGDGPDKWAAPLFFTAATFAARARLPRGGSTTTVPRALGGTRRLPQHP
;
A
#
# COMPACT_ATOMS: atom_id res chain seq x y z
N MET A 1 13.63 -40.52 3.55
CA MET A 1 13.78 -39.83 2.25
C MET A 1 12.37 -39.75 1.64
N SER A 2 11.61 -38.66 1.47
CA SER A 2 11.73 -37.21 1.65
C SER A 2 10.30 -36.65 1.84
N THR A 3 9.91 -36.27 3.07
CA THR A 3 8.65 -35.55 3.35
C THR A 3 8.88 -34.07 3.71
N ARG A 4 10.13 -33.64 3.94
CA ARG A 4 10.47 -32.24 4.28
C ARG A 4 10.58 -31.32 3.08
N THR A 5 10.95 -31.81 1.91
CA THR A 5 11.26 -30.97 0.73
C THR A 5 10.01 -30.34 0.12
N THR A 6 8.86 -31.03 0.15
CA THR A 6 7.59 -30.53 -0.41
C THR A 6 7.01 -29.35 0.38
N SER A 7 7.36 -29.23 1.68
CA SER A 7 6.87 -28.16 2.56
C SER A 7 7.49 -26.78 2.26
N ILE A 8 8.79 -26.77 1.91
CA ILE A 8 9.57 -25.53 1.73
C ILE A 8 9.22 -24.83 0.39
N ILE A 9 8.92 -25.60 -0.65
CA ILE A 9 8.53 -25.05 -1.96
C ILE A 9 7.10 -24.45 -1.88
N ARG A 10 6.20 -25.12 -1.17
CA ARG A 10 4.81 -24.65 -0.96
C ARG A 10 4.74 -23.37 -0.13
N SER A 11 5.61 -23.19 0.87
CA SER A 11 5.63 -21.99 1.72
C SER A 11 6.20 -20.74 1.01
N ARG A 12 7.18 -20.91 0.12
CA ARG A 12 7.75 -19.81 -0.69
C ARG A 12 6.80 -19.33 -1.79
N GLY A 13 6.09 -20.24 -2.46
CA GLY A 13 5.11 -19.90 -3.50
C GLY A 13 3.89 -19.13 -2.96
N LEU A 14 3.35 -19.54 -1.81
CA LEU A 14 2.27 -18.83 -1.11
C LEU A 14 2.72 -17.44 -0.59
N SER A 15 4.01 -17.31 -0.25
CA SER A 15 4.63 -16.04 0.15
C SER A 15 4.82 -15.06 -1.01
N LEU A 16 4.94 -15.52 -2.26
CA LEU A 16 5.09 -14.65 -3.43
C LEU A 16 3.74 -14.15 -3.94
N ALA A 17 2.73 -15.03 -3.94
CA ALA A 17 1.36 -14.69 -4.37
C ALA A 17 0.74 -13.53 -3.57
N ARG A 18 1.05 -13.42 -2.27
CA ARG A 18 0.58 -12.29 -1.43
C ARG A 18 1.10 -10.92 -1.89
N TRP A 19 2.22 -10.87 -2.60
CA TRP A 19 2.82 -9.63 -3.08
C TRP A 19 2.27 -9.17 -4.42
N VAL A 20 1.54 -10.03 -5.15
CA VAL A 20 1.01 -9.69 -6.48
C VAL A 20 0.16 -8.41 -6.45
N PRO A 21 -0.81 -8.22 -5.54
CA PRO A 21 -1.61 -7.00 -5.53
C PRO A 21 -0.80 -5.75 -5.14
N VAL A 22 0.19 -5.92 -4.27
CA VAL A 22 1.09 -4.82 -3.89
C VAL A 22 1.94 -4.41 -5.08
N ALA A 23 2.50 -5.38 -5.80
CA ALA A 23 3.29 -5.13 -7.02
C ALA A 23 2.44 -4.47 -8.10
N ALA A 24 1.20 -4.91 -8.30
CA ALA A 24 0.27 -4.31 -9.27
C ALA A 24 -0.04 -2.84 -8.93
N VAL A 25 -0.35 -2.53 -7.66
CA VAL A 25 -0.59 -1.15 -7.21
C VAL A 25 0.66 -0.29 -7.38
N LEU A 26 1.83 -0.81 -7.02
CA LEU A 26 3.09 -0.08 -7.17
C LEU A 26 3.45 0.16 -8.64
N ALA A 27 3.25 -0.82 -9.51
CA ALA A 27 3.49 -0.70 -10.94
C ALA A 27 2.58 0.37 -11.55
N GLU A 28 1.27 0.29 -11.28
CA GLU A 28 0.30 1.29 -11.71
C GLU A 28 0.66 2.68 -11.19
N THR A 29 1.02 2.79 -9.91
CA THR A 29 1.41 4.08 -9.29
C THR A 29 2.63 4.66 -10.00
N ALA A 30 3.62 3.85 -10.35
CA ALA A 30 4.83 4.29 -11.05
C ALA A 30 4.53 4.78 -12.46
N VAL A 31 3.70 4.05 -13.21
CA VAL A 31 3.25 4.45 -14.55
C VAL A 31 2.44 5.75 -14.47
N GLY A 32 1.48 5.83 -13.56
CA GLY A 32 0.67 7.02 -13.35
C GLY A 32 1.49 8.23 -12.90
N ALA A 33 2.51 8.05 -12.05
CA ALA A 33 3.42 9.12 -11.65
C ALA A 33 4.18 9.68 -12.85
N TYR A 34 4.70 8.79 -13.70
CA TYR A 34 5.37 9.17 -14.92
C TYR A 34 4.44 9.92 -15.87
N TRP A 35 3.23 9.42 -16.13
CA TRP A 35 2.26 10.07 -17.01
C TRP A 35 1.89 11.47 -16.55
N ASP A 36 1.65 11.65 -15.24
CA ASP A 36 1.30 12.93 -14.64
C ASP A 36 2.46 13.95 -14.74
N LEU A 37 3.68 13.51 -14.46
CA LEU A 37 4.88 14.36 -14.51
C LEU A 37 5.28 14.70 -15.96
N ALA A 38 5.22 13.72 -16.86
CA ALA A 38 5.49 13.92 -18.28
C ALA A 38 4.36 14.69 -18.98
N ARG A 39 3.18 14.80 -18.33
CA ARG A 39 1.98 15.44 -18.87
C ARG A 39 1.69 14.96 -20.29
N ILE A 40 1.60 13.63 -20.45
CA ILE A 40 1.31 13.02 -21.75
C ILE A 40 -0.06 13.48 -22.28
N SER A 41 -0.32 13.33 -23.59
CA SER A 41 -1.58 13.76 -24.21
C SER A 41 -2.81 13.26 -23.45
N TYR A 42 -2.83 11.98 -23.09
CA TYR A 42 -3.90 11.37 -22.29
C TYR A 42 -4.20 12.09 -20.97
N VAL A 43 -3.16 12.50 -20.22
CA VAL A 43 -3.33 13.24 -18.96
C VAL A 43 -3.85 14.65 -19.24
N ARG A 44 -3.34 15.32 -20.27
CA ARG A 44 -3.81 16.68 -20.63
C ARG A 44 -5.29 16.67 -21.02
N GLU A 45 -5.68 15.74 -21.88
CA GLU A 45 -7.06 15.56 -22.31
C GLU A 45 -7.98 15.23 -21.13
N SER A 46 -7.55 14.34 -20.23
CA SER A 46 -8.34 13.99 -19.04
C SER A 46 -8.49 15.18 -18.08
N PHE A 47 -7.42 15.95 -17.87
CA PHE A 47 -7.46 17.12 -17.00
C PHE A 47 -8.30 18.25 -17.59
N ASP A 48 -8.21 18.50 -18.89
CA ASP A 48 -9.02 19.49 -19.60
C ASP A 48 -10.51 19.13 -19.51
N HIS A 49 -10.85 17.86 -19.77
CA HIS A 49 -12.21 17.33 -19.62
C HIS A 49 -12.77 17.50 -18.20
N LEU A 50 -11.94 17.22 -17.18
CA LEU A 50 -12.32 17.37 -15.77
C LEU A 50 -12.28 18.83 -15.27
N GLY A 51 -11.82 19.78 -16.10
CA GLY A 51 -11.63 21.19 -15.70
C GLY A 51 -10.50 21.41 -14.69
N TYR A 52 -9.54 20.49 -14.61
CA TYR A 52 -8.41 20.57 -13.71
C TYR A 52 -7.23 21.35 -14.32
N PRO A 53 -6.63 22.28 -13.55
CA PRO A 53 -5.47 23.00 -14.05
C PRO A 53 -4.25 22.07 -14.12
N MET A 54 -3.42 22.22 -15.16
CA MET A 54 -2.30 21.31 -15.43
C MET A 54 -1.21 21.26 -14.35
N TYR A 55 -1.09 22.26 -13.48
CA TYR A 55 -0.17 22.18 -12.34
C TYR A 55 -0.60 21.09 -11.35
N PHE A 56 -1.89 20.76 -11.29
CA PHE A 56 -2.42 19.72 -10.42
C PHE A 56 -1.88 18.34 -10.82
N ALA A 57 -1.64 18.09 -12.12
CA ALA A 57 -0.98 16.88 -12.59
C ALA A 57 0.43 16.75 -11.98
N THR A 58 1.19 17.85 -11.93
CA THR A 58 2.53 17.84 -11.30
C THR A 58 2.47 17.52 -9.81
N ILE A 59 1.44 18.03 -9.10
CA ILE A 59 1.21 17.71 -7.69
C ILE A 59 0.89 16.22 -7.53
N LEU A 60 -0.02 15.67 -8.34
CA LEU A 60 -0.38 14.25 -8.28
C LEU A 60 0.81 13.34 -8.61
N GLY A 61 1.58 13.68 -9.64
CA GLY A 61 2.79 12.96 -10.02
C GLY A 61 3.81 12.93 -8.88
N GLY A 62 4.08 14.08 -8.27
CA GLY A 62 4.96 14.18 -7.10
C GLY A 62 4.44 13.38 -5.89
N ALA A 63 3.14 13.43 -5.62
CA ALA A 63 2.50 12.67 -4.55
C ALA A 63 2.62 11.15 -4.77
N LYS A 64 2.37 10.67 -6.00
CA LYS A 64 2.55 9.26 -6.38
C LYS A 64 4.01 8.83 -6.22
N THR A 65 4.97 9.64 -6.65
CA THR A 65 6.41 9.35 -6.45
C THR A 65 6.76 9.27 -4.96
N ALA A 66 6.28 10.21 -4.14
CA ALA A 66 6.50 10.18 -2.69
C ALA A 66 5.90 8.91 -2.05
N ALA A 67 4.70 8.49 -2.49
CA ALA A 67 4.07 7.25 -2.03
C ALA A 67 4.90 6.01 -2.39
N LEU A 68 5.44 5.93 -3.61
CA LEU A 68 6.35 4.84 -4.02
C LEU A 68 7.58 4.75 -3.13
N VAL A 69 8.26 5.89 -2.92
CA VAL A 69 9.45 5.97 -2.06
C VAL A 69 9.10 5.51 -0.64
N ALA A 70 8.00 5.99 -0.09
CA ALA A 70 7.55 5.63 1.26
C ALA A 70 7.24 4.12 1.40
N ILE A 71 6.58 3.51 0.40
CA ILE A 71 6.22 2.09 0.45
C ILE A 71 7.46 1.20 0.30
N LEU A 72 8.38 1.56 -0.60
CA LEU A 72 9.61 0.81 -0.86
C LEU A 72 10.64 0.94 0.27
N THR A 73 10.64 2.04 1.01
CA THR A 73 11.56 2.25 2.13
C THR A 73 11.23 1.28 3.28
N PRO A 74 12.18 0.42 3.72
CA PRO A 74 11.96 -0.47 4.85
C PRO A 74 11.95 0.30 6.20
N GLY A 75 11.35 -0.29 7.23
CA GLY A 75 11.46 0.22 8.62
C GLY A 75 10.52 1.37 9.03
N HIS A 76 9.70 1.93 8.13
CA HIS A 76 8.87 3.11 8.41
C HIS A 76 7.36 2.83 8.31
N PRO A 77 6.75 2.11 9.28
CA PRO A 77 5.36 1.66 9.17
C PRO A 77 4.35 2.80 9.07
N ARG A 78 4.50 3.88 9.85
CA ARG A 78 3.60 5.05 9.79
C ARG A 78 3.65 5.74 8.43
N THR A 79 4.83 5.94 7.86
CA THR A 79 4.98 6.56 6.54
C THR A 79 4.30 5.73 5.45
N LYS A 80 4.33 4.40 5.56
CA LYS A 80 3.58 3.52 4.65
C LYS A 80 2.08 3.70 4.79
N GLU A 81 1.57 3.81 6.01
CA GLU A 81 0.14 4.06 6.24
C GLU A 81 -0.33 5.35 5.57
N TRP A 82 0.43 6.43 5.73
CA TRP A 82 0.16 7.70 5.06
C TRP A 82 0.28 7.60 3.53
N ALA A 83 1.24 6.84 3.01
CA ALA A 83 1.38 6.61 1.57
C ALA A 83 0.18 5.85 0.99
N TYR A 84 -0.29 4.80 1.66
CA TYR A 84 -1.50 4.08 1.24
C TYR A 84 -2.75 4.97 1.33
N ALA A 85 -2.87 5.79 2.37
CA ALA A 85 -3.97 6.74 2.48
C ALA A 85 -3.95 7.77 1.33
N GLY A 86 -2.77 8.31 1.02
CA GLY A 86 -2.59 9.22 -0.12
C GLY A 86 -2.99 8.57 -1.44
N LEU A 87 -2.58 7.32 -1.70
CA LEU A 87 -2.98 6.60 -2.92
C LEU A 87 -4.49 6.36 -3.00
N VAL A 88 -5.16 6.09 -1.86
CA VAL A 88 -6.62 6.01 -1.82
C VAL A 88 -7.25 7.34 -2.24
N PHE A 89 -6.74 8.48 -1.79
CA PHE A 89 -7.24 9.79 -2.22
C PHE A 89 -6.97 10.08 -3.69
N VAL A 90 -5.81 9.68 -4.22
CA VAL A 90 -5.47 9.87 -5.63
C VAL A 90 -6.41 9.04 -6.52
N TYR A 91 -6.54 7.74 -6.26
CA TYR A 91 -7.37 6.85 -7.07
C TYR A 91 -8.87 7.08 -6.85
N GLY A 92 -9.28 7.26 -5.60
CA GLY A 92 -10.67 7.53 -5.25
C GLY A 92 -11.12 8.89 -5.74
N GLY A 93 -10.25 9.91 -5.63
CA GLY A 93 -10.47 11.23 -6.20
C GLY A 93 -10.69 11.14 -7.70
N ALA A 94 -9.80 10.50 -8.45
CA ALA A 94 -9.98 10.31 -9.89
C ALA A 94 -11.30 9.60 -10.25
N ALA A 95 -11.68 8.55 -9.53
CA ALA A 95 -12.97 7.88 -9.74
C ALA A 95 -14.15 8.83 -9.52
N VAL A 96 -14.16 9.55 -8.39
CA VAL A 96 -15.23 10.50 -8.05
C VAL A 96 -15.29 11.67 -9.04
N SER A 97 -14.15 12.18 -9.50
CA SER A 97 -14.09 13.25 -10.50
C SER A 97 -14.74 12.85 -11.81
N HIS A 98 -14.41 11.66 -12.33
CA HIS A 98 -15.04 11.14 -13.54
C HIS A 98 -16.54 10.88 -13.36
N MET A 99 -16.96 10.32 -12.21
CA MET A 99 -18.39 10.16 -11.91
C MET A 99 -19.12 11.51 -11.84
N ALA A 100 -18.50 12.52 -11.23
CA ALA A 100 -19.06 13.86 -11.11
C ALA A 100 -19.12 14.60 -12.45
N ALA A 101 -18.21 14.31 -13.37
CA ALA A 101 -18.23 14.79 -14.76
C ALA A 101 -19.27 14.07 -15.64
N GLY A 102 -19.93 13.02 -15.12
CA GLY A 102 -20.93 12.23 -15.86
C GLY A 102 -20.32 11.18 -16.79
N ASP A 103 -19.06 10.79 -16.56
CA ASP A 103 -18.37 9.83 -17.41
C ASP A 103 -18.86 8.39 -17.23
N GLY A 104 -18.67 7.61 -18.30
CA GLY A 104 -18.93 6.18 -18.30
C GLY A 104 -17.96 5.37 -17.41
N PRO A 105 -18.29 4.10 -17.13
CA PRO A 105 -17.46 3.20 -16.34
C PRO A 105 -16.07 2.96 -16.93
N ASP A 106 -15.87 3.19 -18.22
CA ASP A 106 -14.55 3.13 -18.87
C ASP A 106 -13.53 4.11 -18.25
N LYS A 107 -13.99 5.21 -17.64
CA LYS A 107 -13.12 6.22 -17.03
C LYS A 107 -12.93 6.01 -15.52
N TRP A 108 -13.98 5.67 -14.79
CA TRP A 108 -13.91 5.59 -13.31
C TRP A 108 -13.67 4.17 -12.77
N ALA A 109 -13.93 3.10 -13.53
CA ALA A 109 -13.84 1.73 -13.00
C ALA A 109 -12.40 1.32 -12.65
N ALA A 110 -11.43 1.68 -13.50
CA ALA A 110 -10.02 1.36 -13.23
C ALA A 110 -9.49 2.11 -11.99
N PRO A 111 -9.66 3.44 -11.83
CA PRO A 111 -9.32 4.14 -10.59
C PRO A 111 -10.02 3.56 -9.36
N LEU A 112 -11.30 3.19 -9.48
CA LEU A 112 -12.04 2.58 -8.37
C LEU A 112 -11.48 1.20 -7.98
N PHE A 113 -11.12 0.38 -8.96
CA PHE A 113 -10.46 -0.90 -8.75
C PHE A 113 -9.12 -0.71 -8.01
N PHE A 114 -8.29 0.25 -8.43
CA PHE A 114 -7.02 0.53 -7.76
C PHE A 114 -7.20 1.11 -6.35
N THR A 115 -8.28 1.85 -6.11
CA THR A 115 -8.67 2.27 -4.76
C THR A 115 -8.92 1.06 -3.87
N ALA A 116 -9.75 0.12 -4.33
CA ALA A 116 -10.04 -1.12 -3.60
C ALA A 116 -8.78 -1.99 -3.41
N ALA A 117 -7.93 -2.10 -4.44
CA ALA A 117 -6.67 -2.82 -4.36
C ALA A 117 -5.70 -2.18 -3.35
N THR A 118 -5.68 -0.86 -3.24
CA THR A 118 -4.86 -0.12 -2.27
C THR A 118 -5.31 -0.42 -0.84
N PHE A 119 -6.62 -0.45 -0.58
CA PHE A 119 -7.15 -0.89 0.72
C PHE A 119 -6.79 -2.35 1.03
N ALA A 120 -6.95 -3.24 0.05
CA ALA A 120 -6.61 -4.66 0.21
C ALA A 120 -5.11 -4.87 0.46
N ALA A 121 -4.25 -4.10 -0.21
CA ALA A 121 -2.81 -4.10 0.02
C ALA A 121 -2.46 -3.64 1.43
N ARG A 122 -3.09 -2.55 1.91
CA ARG A 122 -2.91 -2.04 3.27
C ARG A 122 -3.34 -3.05 4.34
N ALA A 123 -4.46 -3.75 4.16
CA ALA A 123 -4.98 -4.72 5.12
C ALA A 123 -4.01 -5.91 5.37
N ARG A 124 -3.11 -6.18 4.43
CA ARG A 124 -2.16 -7.31 4.50
C ARG A 124 -0.83 -6.98 5.20
N LEU A 125 -0.58 -5.71 5.53
CA LEU A 125 0.62 -5.33 6.28
C LEU A 125 0.42 -5.56 7.78
N PRO A 126 1.30 -6.33 8.44
CA PRO A 126 1.27 -6.51 9.89
C PRO A 126 1.31 -5.13 10.56
N ARG A 127 0.32 -4.82 11.40
CA ARG A 127 0.43 -3.67 12.30
C ARG A 127 1.64 -3.97 13.18
N GLY A 128 2.65 -3.10 13.14
CA GLY A 128 3.80 -3.17 14.05
C GLY A 128 3.31 -2.93 15.48
N GLY A 129 2.73 -3.97 16.09
CA GLY A 129 2.45 -4.03 17.50
C GLY A 129 3.73 -4.41 18.20
N SER A 130 4.35 -3.45 18.86
CA SER A 130 5.28 -3.66 19.95
C SER A 130 4.58 -4.44 21.07
N THR A 131 4.48 -5.76 20.93
CA THR A 131 4.30 -6.63 22.09
C THR A 131 5.70 -6.96 22.57
N THR A 132 6.30 -6.04 23.31
CA THR A 132 7.35 -6.42 24.25
C THR A 132 6.66 -7.30 25.28
N THR A 133 6.51 -8.59 24.97
CA THR A 133 6.29 -9.60 25.99
C THR A 133 7.58 -9.63 26.79
N VAL A 134 7.68 -8.77 27.81
CA VAL A 134 8.71 -8.90 28.84
C VAL A 134 8.53 -10.31 29.39
N PRO A 135 9.53 -11.21 29.26
CA PRO A 135 9.46 -12.49 29.93
C PRO A 135 9.41 -12.19 31.43
N ARG A 136 8.27 -12.42 32.07
CA ARG A 136 8.17 -12.46 33.53
C ARG A 136 8.86 -13.74 34.00
N ALA A 137 10.18 -13.76 33.89
CA ALA A 137 11.04 -14.76 34.48
C ALA A 137 11.60 -14.19 35.79
N LEU A 138 11.42 -14.96 36.86
CA LEU A 138 12.16 -14.92 38.12
C LEU A 138 11.69 -13.92 39.20
N GLY A 139 10.62 -14.29 39.89
CA GLY A 139 10.59 -14.23 41.36
C GLY A 139 10.29 -15.65 41.83
N GLY A 140 11.27 -16.50 42.14
CA GLY A 140 12.14 -16.31 43.30
C GLY A 140 11.45 -16.93 44.51
N THR A 141 11.35 -18.26 44.53
CA THR A 141 10.90 -19.05 45.68
C THR A 141 11.91 -18.90 46.82
N ARG A 142 11.73 -17.88 47.66
CA ARG A 142 12.47 -17.74 48.91
C ARG A 142 11.89 -18.76 49.91
N ARG A 143 12.44 -19.98 49.95
CA ARG A 143 12.26 -20.90 51.08
C ARG A 143 12.86 -20.22 52.31
N LEU A 144 12.05 -19.98 53.34
CA LEU A 144 12.52 -19.60 54.66
C LEU A 144 13.12 -20.83 55.35
N PRO A 145 14.27 -20.72 56.04
CA PRO A 145 14.77 -21.79 56.89
C PRO A 145 13.83 -21.99 58.08
N GLN A 146 13.43 -23.23 58.32
CA GLN A 146 12.83 -23.61 59.60
C GLN A 146 13.94 -23.67 60.64
N HIS A 147 13.79 -22.88 61.70
CA HIS A 147 14.58 -23.04 62.92
C HIS A 147 13.91 -24.09 63.83
N PRO A 148 14.71 -24.80 64.65
CA PRO A 148 14.34 -26.02 65.36
C PRO A 148 13.40 -25.80 66.55
#